data_AF-A0A1I8IQ20-F1
#
_entry.id   AF-A0A1I8IQ20-F1
#
_cell.length_a   1.000
_cell.length_b   1.000
_cell.length_c   1.000
_cell.angle_alpha   90.00
_cell.angle_beta   90.00
_cell.angle_gamma   90.00
#
_symmetry.space_group_name_H-M   'P 1'
#
loop_
_entity.id
_entity.type
_entity.pdbx_description
1 polymer ?
#
loop_
_entity_poly.entity_id
_entity_poly.type
_entity_poly.pdbx_seq_one_letter_code
_entity_poly.pdbx_strand_id
1 'polypeptide(L)'
;SQLINGGDLQRARTPSEFDVNVTGVWQEGNLGEGVTVCLLDDGLDYSNPDLTDAYNAKGSYDFNENDYDPMPSTSSAANHHGTRCAGEVAAKANNFYCGLGVAPGARVSMLKILDGTVIDSMEAMAYNYQHHGNYIYSSSWGPPDSGNFIDGPHVLG
;
A
#
# COMPACT_ATOMS: atom_id res chain seq x y z
N SER A 1 -14.20 -14.43 -15.56
CA SER A 1 -14.10 -14.25 -14.10
C SER A 1 -13.67 -15.57 -13.49
N GLN A 2 -12.37 -15.86 -13.49
CA GLN A 2 -11.86 -17.04 -12.77
C GLN A 2 -11.35 -16.56 -11.43
N LEU A 3 -12.15 -16.89 -10.41
CA LEU A 3 -11.75 -16.88 -9.02
C LEU A 3 -10.46 -17.69 -8.88
N ILE A 4 -9.66 -17.33 -7.89
CA ILE A 4 -8.51 -18.09 -7.39
C ILE A 4 -8.93 -19.58 -7.36
N ASN A 5 -8.38 -20.41 -8.25
CA ASN A 5 -8.88 -21.77 -8.40
C ASN A 5 -8.42 -22.60 -7.20
N GLY A 6 -9.16 -23.65 -6.85
CA GLY A 6 -8.82 -24.54 -5.72
C GLY A 6 -7.42 -25.17 -5.81
N GLY A 7 -6.78 -25.15 -6.98
CA GLY A 7 -5.38 -25.56 -7.16
C GLY A 7 -4.34 -24.51 -6.72
N ASP A 8 -4.67 -23.23 -6.79
CA ASP A 8 -3.81 -22.14 -6.30
C ASP A 8 -3.77 -22.12 -4.76
N LEU A 9 -4.89 -22.51 -4.13
CA LEU A 9 -5.00 -22.71 -2.69
C LEU A 9 -4.25 -23.95 -2.19
N GLN A 10 -3.94 -24.93 -3.06
CA GLN A 10 -3.16 -26.13 -2.69
C GLN A 10 -1.65 -25.89 -2.59
N ARG A 11 -1.17 -24.70 -2.98
CA ARG A 11 0.20 -24.27 -2.67
C ARG A 11 0.34 -23.66 -1.27
N ALA A 12 -0.77 -23.36 -0.59
CA ALA A 12 -0.73 -23.15 0.85
C ALA A 12 -0.37 -24.50 1.49
N ARG A 13 0.83 -24.60 2.07
CA ARG A 13 1.15 -25.68 3.01
C ARG A 13 0.00 -25.80 4.01
N THR A 14 -0.24 -27.00 4.54
CA THR A 14 -1.12 -27.24 5.70
C THR A 14 -1.16 -26.01 6.61
N PRO A 15 -2.34 -25.44 6.93
CA PRO A 15 -2.42 -24.21 7.72
C PRO A 15 -1.45 -24.33 8.88
N SER A 16 -0.42 -23.50 8.88
CA SER A 16 0.42 -23.43 10.07
C SER A 16 -0.44 -22.82 11.16
N GLU A 17 -0.32 -23.23 12.42
CA GLU A 17 -1.04 -22.57 13.51
C GLU A 17 -0.77 -21.05 13.61
N PHE A 18 0.19 -20.52 12.83
CA PHE A 18 0.65 -19.14 12.85
C PHE A 18 0.57 -18.50 11.45
N ASP A 19 -0.65 -18.25 10.96
CA ASP A 19 -0.90 -17.39 9.80
C ASP A 19 -2.08 -16.44 10.04
N VAL A 20 -2.33 -15.53 9.09
CA VAL A 20 -3.41 -14.53 9.18
C VAL A 20 -4.80 -15.09 8.83
N ASN A 21 -4.91 -16.40 8.54
CA ASN A 21 -6.15 -17.13 8.26
C ASN A 21 -7.05 -16.52 7.16
N VAL A 22 -6.43 -16.00 6.10
CA VAL A 22 -7.14 -15.30 4.99
C VAL A 22 -7.74 -16.25 3.96
N THR A 23 -7.30 -17.51 3.93
CA THR A 23 -7.73 -18.49 2.92
C THR A 23 -9.25 -18.72 2.91
N GLY A 24 -9.89 -18.80 4.08
CA GLY A 24 -11.34 -18.95 4.17
C GLY A 24 -12.09 -17.74 3.59
N VAL A 25 -11.60 -16.53 3.86
CA VAL A 25 -12.16 -15.27 3.35
C VAL A 25 -12.08 -15.22 1.82
N TRP A 26 -10.96 -15.66 1.24
CA TRP A 26 -10.82 -15.77 -0.22
C TRP A 26 -11.72 -16.83 -0.85
N GLN A 27 -11.94 -17.97 -0.17
CA GLN A 27 -12.85 -19.01 -0.65
C GLN A 27 -14.32 -18.55 -0.67
N GLU A 28 -14.68 -17.60 0.18
CA GLU A 28 -15.99 -16.92 0.16
C GLU A 28 -16.10 -15.87 -0.95
N GLY A 29 -15.01 -15.60 -1.68
CA GLY A 29 -14.97 -14.65 -2.79
C GLY A 29 -14.70 -13.21 -2.37
N ASN A 30 -14.26 -12.97 -1.13
CA ASN A 30 -13.92 -11.64 -0.63
C ASN A 30 -12.44 -11.35 -0.89
N LEU A 31 -12.12 -10.59 -1.93
CA LEU A 31 -10.74 -10.26 -2.29
C LEU A 31 -10.40 -8.77 -2.13
N GLY A 32 -11.34 -7.97 -1.61
CA GLY A 32 -11.18 -6.53 -1.37
C GLY A 32 -11.71 -5.64 -2.50
N GLU A 33 -12.49 -6.19 -3.42
CA GLU A 33 -13.09 -5.44 -4.52
C GLU A 33 -13.87 -4.22 -4.04
N GLY A 34 -13.67 -3.10 -4.73
CA GLY A 34 -14.34 -1.84 -4.41
C GLY A 34 -13.72 -1.08 -3.22
N VAL A 35 -12.70 -1.63 -2.56
CA VAL A 35 -11.93 -0.96 -1.51
C VAL A 35 -10.62 -0.40 -2.08
N THR A 36 -10.28 0.84 -1.74
CA THR A 36 -8.97 1.44 -1.98
C THR A 36 -8.24 1.61 -0.65
N VAL A 37 -7.02 1.08 -0.58
CA VAL A 37 -6.06 1.30 0.51
C VAL A 37 -5.05 2.34 0.06
N CYS A 38 -4.88 3.39 0.86
CA CYS A 38 -3.96 4.48 0.60
C CYS A 38 -2.70 4.30 1.45
N LEU A 39 -1.54 4.21 0.81
CA LEU A 39 -0.25 4.18 1.47
C LEU A 39 0.32 5.61 1.53
N LEU A 40 0.80 6.01 2.71
CA LEU A 40 1.59 7.23 2.88
C LEU A 40 3.04 6.79 3.07
N ASP A 41 3.87 6.95 2.04
CA ASP A 41 5.19 6.32 2.01
C ASP A 41 6.20 7.03 1.08
N ASP A 42 7.25 6.33 0.66
CA ASP A 42 8.35 6.79 -0.21
C ASP A 42 8.07 6.68 -1.73
N GLY A 43 6.91 6.14 -2.11
CA GLY A 43 6.47 6.00 -3.49
C GLY A 43 5.99 4.60 -3.85
N LEU A 44 5.38 4.48 -5.02
CA LEU A 44 4.80 3.25 -5.54
C LEU A 44 5.22 3.02 -6.98
N ASP A 45 5.98 1.96 -7.23
CA ASP A 45 6.22 1.46 -8.58
C ASP A 45 4.94 0.82 -9.14
N TYR A 46 4.07 1.67 -9.65
CA TYR A 46 2.83 1.27 -10.30
C TYR A 46 3.05 0.60 -11.67
N SER A 47 4.30 0.53 -12.16
CA SER A 47 4.66 -0.22 -13.36
C SER A 47 4.97 -1.68 -13.05
N ASN A 48 5.12 -2.04 -11.77
CA ASN A 48 5.32 -3.41 -11.33
C ASN A 48 4.15 -4.33 -11.80
N PRO A 49 4.42 -5.48 -12.43
CA PRO A 49 3.39 -6.40 -12.92
C PRO A 49 2.40 -6.92 -11.86
N ASP A 50 2.77 -6.88 -10.58
CA ASP A 50 1.90 -7.25 -9.46
C ASP A 50 0.97 -6.11 -9.02
N LEU A 51 1.30 -4.86 -9.36
CA LEU A 51 0.63 -3.67 -8.81
C LEU A 51 -0.08 -2.82 -9.87
N THR A 52 0.28 -3.00 -11.14
CA THR A 52 -0.23 -2.16 -12.24
C THR A 52 -1.75 -2.14 -12.34
N ASP A 53 -2.41 -3.28 -12.10
CA ASP A 53 -3.88 -3.37 -12.12
C ASP A 53 -4.54 -2.79 -10.86
N ALA A 54 -3.84 -2.87 -9.72
CA ALA A 54 -4.32 -2.36 -8.43
C ALA A 54 -4.16 -0.83 -8.32
N TYR A 55 -3.22 -0.24 -9.07
CA TYR A 55 -2.90 1.18 -8.95
C TYR A 55 -4.11 2.10 -9.19
N ASN A 56 -4.30 3.04 -8.26
CA ASN A 56 -5.34 4.04 -8.28
C ASN A 56 -4.78 5.46 -8.33
N ALA A 57 -4.43 5.90 -9.54
CA ALA A 57 -3.92 7.24 -9.82
C ALA A 57 -4.79 8.38 -9.25
N LYS A 58 -6.13 8.23 -9.26
CA LYS A 58 -7.04 9.29 -8.76
C LYS A 58 -6.85 9.60 -7.27
N GLY A 59 -6.51 8.60 -6.47
CA GLY A 59 -6.27 8.75 -5.03
C GLY A 59 -4.80 8.93 -4.68
N SER A 60 -3.91 8.99 -5.67
CA SER A 60 -2.47 9.12 -5.49
C SER A 60 -1.96 10.54 -5.77
N TYR A 61 -0.85 10.90 -5.15
CA TYR A 61 -0.19 12.20 -5.30
C TYR A 61 1.25 12.14 -4.77
N ASP A 62 2.14 12.94 -5.34
CA ASP A 62 3.47 13.20 -4.82
C ASP A 62 3.52 14.57 -4.14
N PHE A 63 3.62 14.58 -2.81
CA PHE A 63 3.76 15.81 -2.02
C PHE A 63 5.20 16.29 -1.91
N ASN A 64 6.19 15.43 -2.20
CA ASN A 64 7.59 15.83 -2.24
C ASN A 64 7.87 16.67 -3.49
N GLU A 65 7.27 16.33 -4.64
CA GLU A 65 7.46 17.02 -5.93
C GLU A 65 6.25 17.86 -6.39
N ASN A 66 5.12 17.78 -5.67
CA ASN A 66 3.86 18.48 -5.96
C ASN A 66 3.25 18.14 -7.32
N ASP A 67 3.22 16.86 -7.68
CA ASP A 67 2.58 16.37 -8.89
C ASP A 67 1.78 15.08 -8.68
N TYR A 68 1.23 14.52 -9.75
CA TYR A 68 0.36 13.34 -9.70
C TYR A 68 1.12 12.02 -9.93
N ASP A 69 2.46 12.03 -9.95
CA ASP A 69 3.30 10.87 -10.20
C ASP A 69 3.99 10.40 -8.91
N PRO A 70 3.41 9.42 -8.19
CA PRO A 70 4.00 8.88 -6.97
C PRO A 70 5.12 7.85 -7.24
N MET A 71 5.71 7.80 -8.43
CA MET A 71 6.79 6.87 -8.76
C MET A 71 7.98 7.10 -7.79
N PRO A 72 8.57 6.03 -7.21
CA PRO A 72 9.71 6.17 -6.33
C PRO A 72 10.89 6.77 -7.10
N SER A 73 11.52 7.80 -6.53
CA SER A 73 12.71 8.37 -7.14
C SER A 73 13.85 7.34 -7.12
N THR A 74 14.56 7.20 -8.24
CA THR A 74 15.77 6.35 -8.30
C THR A 74 17.00 7.02 -7.69
N SER A 75 16.86 8.24 -7.16
CA SER A 75 17.95 8.99 -6.53
C SER A 75 18.41 8.39 -5.19
N SER A 76 17.54 7.62 -4.54
CA SER A 76 17.80 6.94 -3.27
C SER A 76 17.45 5.46 -3.38
N ALA A 77 18.36 4.59 -2.94
CA ALA A 77 18.09 3.16 -2.82
C ALA A 77 17.10 2.82 -1.69
N ALA A 78 16.73 3.80 -0.86
CA ALA A 78 15.78 3.62 0.23
C ALA A 78 14.32 3.64 -0.25
N ASN A 79 14.04 4.21 -1.43
CA ASN A 79 12.69 4.43 -1.97
C ASN A 79 12.09 3.14 -2.55
N HIS A 80 11.89 2.17 -1.67
CA HIS A 80 11.38 0.83 -2.00
C HIS A 80 10.28 0.38 -1.04
N HIS A 81 10.06 1.11 0.05
CA HIS A 81 9.25 0.68 1.17
C HIS A 81 7.75 0.69 0.81
N GLY A 82 7.26 1.78 0.22
CA GLY A 82 5.87 1.91 -0.21
C GLY A 82 5.45 0.86 -1.24
N THR A 83 6.34 0.53 -2.17
CA THR A 83 6.09 -0.53 -3.17
C THR A 83 5.98 -1.92 -2.51
N ARG A 84 6.81 -2.22 -1.51
CA ARG A 84 6.73 -3.49 -0.76
C ARG A 84 5.43 -3.57 0.04
N CYS A 85 5.09 -2.52 0.77
CA CYS A 85 3.85 -2.47 1.54
C CYS A 85 2.61 -2.57 0.63
N ALA A 86 2.63 -1.96 -0.56
CA ALA A 86 1.54 -2.10 -1.53
C ALA A 86 1.40 -3.55 -2.02
N GLY A 87 2.51 -4.26 -2.20
CA GLY A 87 2.52 -5.69 -2.55
C GLY A 87 1.86 -6.56 -1.48
N GLU A 88 2.14 -6.31 -0.21
CA GLU A 88 1.49 -7.01 0.92
C GLU A 88 -0.03 -6.84 0.91
N VAL A 89 -0.52 -5.67 0.48
CA VAL A 89 -1.94 -5.37 0.41
C VAL A 89 -2.58 -5.99 -0.83
N ALA A 90 -2.09 -5.67 -2.03
CA ALA A 90 -2.84 -5.86 -3.28
C ALA A 90 -2.01 -6.44 -4.43
N ALA A 91 -0.88 -7.13 -4.16
CA ALA A 91 -0.19 -7.85 -5.22
C ALA A 91 -1.14 -8.83 -5.92
N LYS A 92 -1.16 -8.75 -7.25
CA LYS A 92 -2.09 -9.45 -8.12
C LYS A 92 -1.97 -10.97 -7.98
N ALA A 93 -3.13 -11.62 -7.88
CA ALA A 93 -3.20 -13.08 -7.92
C ALA A 93 -2.94 -13.64 -9.32
N ASN A 94 -2.33 -14.83 -9.38
CA ASN A 94 -2.33 -15.70 -10.56
C ASN A 94 -1.75 -15.08 -11.85
N ASN A 95 -0.80 -14.15 -11.73
CA ASN A 95 -0.13 -13.51 -12.87
C ASN A 95 1.27 -14.10 -13.17
N PHE A 96 1.70 -15.12 -12.42
CA PHE A 96 3.03 -15.76 -12.49
C PHE A 96 4.22 -14.88 -12.06
N TYR A 97 3.95 -13.74 -11.43
CA TYR A 97 4.96 -12.88 -10.82
C TYR A 97 4.88 -12.99 -9.29
N CYS A 98 6.03 -12.76 -8.63
CA CYS A 98 6.26 -12.83 -7.18
C CYS A 98 5.26 -13.66 -6.35
N GLY A 99 4.36 -12.97 -5.62
CA GLY A 99 3.51 -13.52 -4.59
C GLY A 99 2.06 -13.05 -4.72
N LEU A 100 1.38 -12.83 -3.59
CA LEU A 100 -0.03 -12.47 -3.53
C LEU A 100 -0.27 -11.52 -2.36
N GLY A 101 -1.07 -10.48 -2.57
CA GLY A 101 -1.50 -9.56 -1.51
C GLY A 101 -2.65 -10.14 -0.68
N VAL A 102 -2.87 -9.62 0.53
CA VAL A 102 -3.99 -10.02 1.40
C VAL A 102 -5.35 -9.76 0.75
N ALA A 103 -5.46 -8.66 0.00
CA ALA A 103 -6.65 -8.20 -0.69
C ALA A 103 -6.33 -7.95 -2.19
N PRO A 104 -6.13 -9.01 -2.99
CA PRO A 104 -5.65 -8.89 -4.37
C PRO A 104 -6.67 -8.27 -5.34
N GLY A 105 -7.93 -8.10 -4.92
CA GLY A 105 -8.97 -7.38 -5.64
C GLY A 105 -9.12 -5.91 -5.22
N ALA A 106 -8.40 -5.47 -4.19
CA ALA A 106 -8.39 -4.08 -3.76
C ALA A 106 -7.59 -3.19 -4.72
N ARG A 107 -7.80 -1.88 -4.58
CA ARG A 107 -6.99 -0.85 -5.24
C ARG A 107 -5.99 -0.26 -4.24
N VAL A 108 -4.85 0.22 -4.74
CA VAL A 108 -3.85 0.94 -3.93
C VAL A 108 -3.62 2.34 -4.46
N SER A 109 -3.68 3.32 -3.57
CA SER A 109 -3.25 4.69 -3.80
C SER A 109 -1.97 4.98 -3.04
N MET A 110 -1.17 5.91 -3.54
CA MET A 110 0.10 6.30 -2.93
C MET A 110 0.16 7.81 -2.76
N LEU A 111 0.38 8.25 -1.53
CA LEU A 111 0.72 9.62 -1.18
C LEU A 111 2.19 9.63 -0.79
N LYS A 112 3.05 10.01 -1.74
CA LYS A 112 4.49 10.05 -1.55
C LYS A 112 4.84 11.28 -0.69
N ILE A 113 5.26 11.02 0.54
CA ILE A 113 5.62 12.06 1.53
C ILE A 113 7.02 11.83 2.13
N LEU A 114 7.55 10.60 2.09
CA LEU A 114 8.79 10.22 2.79
C LEU A 114 10.07 10.39 1.96
N ASP A 115 9.97 10.76 0.68
CA ASP A 115 11.13 11.03 -0.19
C ASP A 115 11.60 12.48 -0.06
N GLY A 116 11.71 12.96 1.18
CA GLY A 116 12.00 14.36 1.48
C GLY A 116 11.72 14.75 2.92
N THR A 117 11.69 16.06 3.19
CA THR A 117 11.34 16.57 4.53
C THR A 117 9.83 16.53 4.72
N VAL A 118 9.38 15.76 5.70
CA VAL A 118 7.98 15.74 6.12
C VAL A 118 7.72 16.92 7.06
N ILE A 119 6.66 17.67 6.77
CA ILE A 119 6.16 18.77 7.62
C ILE A 119 4.72 18.51 8.01
N ASP A 120 4.28 19.04 9.15
CA ASP A 120 2.95 18.82 9.73
C ASP A 120 1.80 19.15 8.76
N SER A 121 1.93 20.25 8.01
CA SER A 121 0.94 20.62 6.98
C SER A 121 0.86 19.61 5.84
N MET A 122 1.98 19.00 5.47
CA MET A 122 2.02 17.97 4.43
C MET A 122 1.32 16.70 4.90
N GLU A 123 1.59 16.26 6.14
CA GLU A 123 0.89 15.14 6.77
C GLU A 123 -0.63 15.39 6.81
N ALA A 124 -1.05 16.56 7.30
CA ALA A 124 -2.47 16.91 7.38
C ALA A 124 -3.13 16.96 5.98
N MET A 125 -2.45 17.51 4.97
CA MET A 125 -2.96 17.52 3.60
C MET A 125 -3.06 16.12 3.02
N ALA A 126 -2.07 15.25 3.26
CA ALA A 126 -2.06 13.87 2.78
C ALA A 126 -3.27 13.08 3.30
N TYR A 127 -3.54 13.11 4.61
CA TYR A 127 -4.70 12.40 5.17
C TYR A 127 -6.05 12.93 4.66
N ASN A 128 -6.12 14.19 4.22
CA ASN A 128 -7.35 14.76 3.64
C ASN A 128 -7.45 14.57 2.11
N TYR A 129 -6.37 14.18 1.44
CA TYR A 129 -6.34 14.04 -0.02
C TYR A 129 -7.23 12.89 -0.47
N GLN A 130 -8.25 13.22 -1.27
CA GLN A 130 -9.19 12.27 -1.87
C GLN A 130 -9.80 11.27 -0.86
N HIS A 131 -10.03 11.72 0.37
CA HIS A 131 -10.52 10.90 1.49
C HIS A 131 -11.90 10.26 1.27
N HIS A 132 -12.69 10.74 0.31
CA HIS A 132 -13.95 10.08 -0.09
C HIS A 132 -13.71 8.80 -0.92
N GLY A 133 -12.53 8.64 -1.54
CA GLY A 133 -12.16 7.49 -2.37
C GLY A 133 -11.09 6.57 -1.75
N ASN A 134 -10.36 7.05 -0.75
CA ASN A 134 -9.37 6.32 0.03
C ASN A 134 -10.01 5.89 1.36
N TYR A 135 -10.25 4.59 1.56
CA TYR A 135 -11.03 4.11 2.71
C TYR A 135 -10.18 3.68 3.90
N ILE A 136 -8.97 3.20 3.63
CA ILE A 136 -8.03 2.70 4.64
C ILE A 136 -6.70 3.39 4.39
N TYR A 137 -6.05 3.89 5.44
CA TYR A 137 -4.74 4.50 5.36
C TYR A 137 -3.72 3.61 6.06
N SER A 138 -2.63 3.29 5.36
CA SER A 138 -1.49 2.51 5.88
C SER A 138 -0.27 3.42 5.99
N SER A 139 0.32 3.48 7.17
CA SER A 139 1.41 4.41 7.50
C SER A 139 2.35 3.74 8.48
N SER A 140 3.52 3.36 7.99
CA SER A 140 4.58 2.70 8.75
C SER A 140 5.78 3.63 8.90
N TRP A 141 5.50 4.87 9.32
CA TRP A 141 6.45 5.92 9.58
C TRP A 141 6.03 6.67 10.84
N GLY A 142 6.93 7.50 11.35
CA GLY A 142 6.72 8.22 12.59
C GLY A 142 8.05 8.77 13.13
N PRO A 143 8.07 9.18 14.40
CA PRO A 143 9.30 9.64 15.03
C PRO A 143 10.36 8.53 15.09
N PRO A 144 11.65 8.88 15.26
CA PRO A 144 12.72 7.88 15.34
C PRO A 144 12.50 6.85 16.47
N ASP A 145 12.68 5.57 16.17
CA ASP A 145 12.52 4.43 17.10
C ASP A 145 13.69 4.28 18.12
N SER A 146 14.35 5.38 18.49
CA SER A 146 15.52 5.36 19.39
C SER A 146 15.17 5.24 20.89
N GLY A 147 13.88 5.18 21.23
CA GLY A 147 13.40 5.01 22.61
C GLY A 147 13.60 6.22 23.54
N ASN A 148 14.02 7.36 22.98
CA ASN A 148 14.30 8.61 23.71
C ASN A 148 13.62 9.83 23.06
N PHE A 149 12.69 9.60 22.14
CA PHE A 149 11.97 10.63 21.40
C PHE A 149 10.46 10.45 21.64
N ILE A 150 9.76 11.53 21.97
CA ILE A 150 8.30 11.59 22.09
C ILE A 150 7.87 12.72 21.18
N ASP A 151 7.17 12.39 20.10
CA ASP A 151 6.70 13.35 19.11
C ASP A 151 5.41 12.85 18.47
N GLY A 152 4.61 13.75 17.93
CA GLY A 152 3.30 13.48 17.35
C GLY A 152 2.87 14.61 16.40
N PRO A 153 1.67 14.53 15.81
CA PRO A 153 1.19 15.59 14.92
C PRO A 153 1.18 16.93 15.66
N HIS A 154 1.76 17.94 15.02
CA HIS A 154 1.93 19.26 15.59
C HIS A 154 0.70 20.15 15.27
N VAL A 155 0.73 21.40 15.73
CA VAL A 155 -0.32 22.37 15.41
C VAL A 155 0.04 23.04 14.08
N LEU A 156 -0.89 23.04 13.14
CA LEU A 156 -0.74 23.74 11.86
C LEU A 156 -0.53 25.24 12.10
N GLY A 157 0.66 25.73 11.75
CA GLY A 157 1.06 27.15 11.82
C GLY A 157 0.75 27.91 10.54
#